data_AF-A0A8X8XP57-F1
#
_entry.id   AF-A0A8X8XP57-F1
#
_cell.length_a   1.000
_cell.length_b   1.000
_cell.length_c   1.000
_cell.angle_alpha   90.00
_cell.angle_beta   90.00
_cell.angle_gamma   90.00
#
_symmetry.space_group_name_H-M   'P 1'
#
loop_
_entity.id
_entity.type
_entity.pdbx_description
1 polymer ?
#
loop_
_entity_poly.entity_id
_entity_poly.type
_entity_poly.pdbx_seq_one_letter_code
_entity_poly.pdbx_strand_id
1 'polypeptide(L)'
;MESFWTANGVPDVSHFAVAFCFVFFFFAARAFLDRFIFRRLAVRLVTRGTGQSKWSKETSTKIAKCAESMWKFAYYGTVEFCVLAANYQEPWFTDVKEYFTGWPDQELKLSVKLIYMCQCGFYLYSIAALLTWETRRKDFSVMMSHHIVTVILISYSYMTRFFQIGIVILALHDASDVFLEDSEDDD
;
A
#
# COMPACT_ATOMS: atom_id res chain seq x y z
N MET A 1 7.45 -22.57 16.15
CA MET A 1 7.03 -21.49 15.22
C MET A 1 5.60 -21.80 14.85
N GLU A 2 4.65 -20.98 15.29
CA GLU A 2 3.26 -21.15 14.91
C GLU A 2 3.09 -20.82 13.42
N SER A 3 2.20 -21.55 12.74
CA SER A 3 1.96 -21.31 11.31
C SER A 3 1.22 -19.98 11.13
N PHE A 4 1.59 -19.20 10.11
CA PHE A 4 0.90 -17.94 9.77
C PHE A 4 -0.62 -18.12 9.64
N TRP A 5 -1.04 -19.27 9.11
CA TRP A 5 -2.43 -19.61 8.80
C TRP A 5 -3.29 -19.95 10.03
N THR A 6 -2.72 -20.05 11.23
CA THR A 6 -3.52 -20.28 12.43
C THR A 6 -4.33 -19.04 12.78
N ALA A 7 -5.61 -19.24 13.03
CA ALA A 7 -6.41 -18.25 13.74
C ALA A 7 -5.87 -18.14 15.16
N ASN A 8 -5.64 -16.90 15.62
CA ASN A 8 -5.32 -16.56 17.02
C ASN A 8 -3.91 -16.95 17.49
N GLY A 9 -2.94 -16.92 16.57
CA GLY A 9 -1.52 -17.14 16.90
C GLY A 9 -0.79 -15.88 17.38
N VAL A 10 0.38 -16.05 17.98
CA VAL A 10 1.25 -14.94 18.41
C VAL A 10 2.04 -14.37 17.22
N PRO A 11 2.35 -13.05 17.17
CA PRO A 11 3.30 -12.53 16.19
C PRO A 11 4.64 -13.27 16.21
N ASP A 12 5.10 -13.65 15.03
CA ASP A 12 6.38 -14.29 14.84
C ASP A 12 7.10 -13.61 13.66
N VAL A 13 8.43 -13.53 13.74
CA VAL A 13 9.25 -12.90 12.69
C VAL A 13 9.13 -13.65 11.36
N SER A 14 8.84 -14.95 11.38
CA SER A 14 8.59 -15.74 10.17
C SER A 14 7.37 -15.28 9.38
N HIS A 15 6.41 -14.59 10.01
CA HIS A 15 5.24 -14.05 9.31
C HIS A 15 5.63 -13.04 8.23
N PHE A 16 6.74 -12.30 8.42
CA PHE A 16 7.24 -11.37 7.41
C PHE A 16 7.70 -12.05 6.11
N ALA A 17 7.88 -13.38 6.09
CA ALA A 17 8.06 -14.11 4.84
C ALA A 17 6.87 -13.92 3.89
N VAL A 18 5.66 -13.80 4.43
CA VAL A 18 4.44 -13.54 3.65
C VAL A 18 4.47 -12.13 3.04
N ALA A 19 5.05 -11.14 3.73
CA ALA A 19 5.24 -9.80 3.18
C ALA A 19 6.14 -9.83 1.93
N PHE A 20 7.20 -10.65 1.92
CA PHE A 20 8.03 -10.84 0.73
C PHE A 20 7.26 -11.50 -0.42
N CYS A 21 6.35 -12.44 -0.14
CA CYS A 21 5.44 -12.96 -1.17
C CYS A 21 4.56 -11.85 -1.78
N PHE A 22 4.07 -10.93 -0.95
CA PHE A 22 3.32 -9.76 -1.41
C PHE A 22 4.16 -8.82 -2.28
N VAL A 23 5.46 -8.63 -1.98
CA VAL A 23 6.37 -7.84 -2.83
C VAL A 23 6.36 -8.36 -4.27
N PHE A 24 6.59 -9.66 -4.46
CA PHE A 24 6.59 -10.28 -5.80
C PHE A 24 5.20 -10.22 -6.45
N PHE A 25 4.15 -10.40 -5.66
CA PHE A 25 2.79 -10.25 -6.13
C PHE A 25 2.53 -8.84 -6.66
N PHE A 26 2.95 -7.78 -5.97
CA PHE A 26 2.75 -6.40 -6.41
C PHE A 26 3.55 -6.07 -7.68
N PHE A 27 4.78 -6.57 -7.80
CA PHE A 27 5.52 -6.46 -9.06
C PHE A 27 4.78 -7.12 -10.24
N ALA A 28 4.31 -8.35 -10.04
CA ALA A 28 3.58 -9.09 -11.06
C ALA A 28 2.23 -8.42 -11.40
N ALA A 29 1.49 -7.99 -10.37
CA ALA A 29 0.20 -7.32 -10.52
C ALA A 29 0.35 -5.98 -11.24
N ARG A 30 1.35 -5.14 -10.90
CA ARG A 30 1.60 -3.89 -11.61
C ARG A 30 1.94 -4.14 -13.07
N ALA A 31 2.87 -5.06 -13.34
CA ALA A 31 3.26 -5.38 -14.72
C ALA A 31 2.08 -5.91 -15.55
N PHE A 32 1.23 -6.74 -14.95
CA PHE A 32 0.04 -7.28 -15.60
C PHE A 32 -1.00 -6.18 -15.85
N LEU A 33 -1.41 -5.45 -14.82
CA LEU A 33 -2.44 -4.42 -14.91
C LEU A 33 -2.02 -3.26 -15.81
N ASP A 34 -0.75 -2.83 -15.76
CA ASP A 34 -0.25 -1.79 -16.66
C ASP A 34 -0.35 -2.22 -18.13
N ARG A 35 0.15 -3.42 -18.44
CA ARG A 35 0.17 -3.96 -19.80
C ARG A 35 -1.22 -4.15 -20.40
N PHE A 36 -2.18 -4.64 -19.61
CA PHE A 36 -3.49 -5.04 -20.11
C PHE A 36 -4.59 -3.99 -19.89
N ILE A 37 -4.49 -3.18 -18.83
CA ILE A 37 -5.57 -2.29 -18.37
C ILE A 37 -5.11 -0.84 -18.36
N PHE A 38 -4.21 -0.45 -17.44
CA PHE A 38 -3.94 0.97 -17.16
C PHE A 38 -3.36 1.69 -18.37
N ARG A 39 -2.35 1.15 -19.05
CA ARG A 39 -1.77 1.81 -20.22
C ARG A 39 -2.79 2.01 -21.34
N ARG A 40 -3.70 1.06 -21.53
CA ARG A 40 -4.77 1.18 -22.54
C ARG A 40 -5.79 2.25 -22.16
N LEU A 41 -6.17 2.30 -20.89
CA LEU A 41 -7.10 3.31 -20.37
C LEU A 41 -6.45 4.70 -20.36
N ALA A 42 -5.21 4.83 -19.92
CA ALA A 42 -4.45 6.07 -19.92
C ALA A 42 -4.29 6.65 -21.33
N VAL A 43 -3.93 5.83 -22.33
CA VAL A 43 -3.92 6.27 -23.74
C VAL A 43 -5.29 6.78 -24.15
N ARG A 44 -6.36 6.03 -23.86
CA ARG A 44 -7.73 6.43 -24.22
C ARG A 44 -8.17 7.71 -23.55
N LEU A 45 -7.82 7.93 -22.28
CA LEU A 45 -8.20 9.10 -21.49
C LEU A 45 -7.43 10.35 -21.92
N VAL A 46 -6.11 10.24 -22.05
CA VAL A 46 -5.24 11.37 -22.46
C VAL A 46 -5.49 11.78 -23.91
N THR A 47 -5.83 10.84 -24.78
CA THR A 47 -6.16 11.13 -26.19
C THR A 47 -7.64 11.49 -26.41
N ARG A 48 -8.51 11.37 -25.39
CA ARG A 48 -9.94 11.69 -25.51
C ARG A 48 -10.13 13.20 -25.60
N GLY A 49 -10.44 13.69 -26.80
CA GLY A 49 -10.74 15.11 -27.04
C GLY A 49 -9.57 15.92 -27.61
N THR A 50 -8.36 15.35 -27.65
CA THR A 50 -7.22 15.90 -28.39
C THR A 50 -7.18 15.23 -29.76
N GLY A 51 -7.80 15.87 -30.76
CA GLY A 51 -7.77 15.38 -32.15
C GLY A 51 -6.34 15.08 -32.59
N GLN A 52 -6.04 13.80 -32.84
CA GLN A 52 -4.72 13.26 -33.22
C GLN A 52 -3.55 14.07 -32.65
N SER A 53 -3.36 14.06 -31.33
CA SER A 53 -2.14 14.65 -30.78
C SER A 53 -0.93 13.94 -31.41
N LYS A 54 0.01 14.74 -31.93
CA LYS A 54 1.28 14.23 -32.44
C LYS A 54 1.91 13.45 -31.31
N TRP A 55 2.20 12.15 -31.49
CA TRP A 55 2.87 11.32 -30.50
C TRP A 55 4.19 11.98 -30.08
N SER A 56 4.12 12.75 -29.00
CA SER A 56 5.22 13.56 -28.48
C SER A 56 5.76 12.93 -27.21
N LYS A 57 6.97 13.33 -26.82
CA LYS A 57 7.56 12.93 -25.54
C LYS A 57 6.62 13.32 -24.38
N GLU A 58 6.02 14.51 -24.44
CA GLU A 58 5.06 15.01 -23.45
C GLU A 58 3.81 14.13 -23.34
N THR A 59 3.24 13.68 -24.48
CA THR A 59 2.08 12.77 -24.48
C THR A 59 2.42 11.44 -23.82
N SER A 60 3.62 10.91 -24.09
CA SER A 60 4.09 9.65 -23.50
C SER A 60 4.30 9.76 -21.98
N THR A 61 4.83 10.89 -21.51
CA THR A 61 4.97 11.19 -20.07
C THR A 61 3.59 11.29 -19.40
N LYS A 62 2.63 12.00 -20.00
CA LYS A 62 1.25 12.12 -19.47
C LYS A 62 0.56 10.75 -19.36
N ILE A 63 0.76 9.87 -20.34
CA ILE A 63 0.23 8.51 -20.31
C ILE A 63 0.86 7.70 -19.16
N ALA A 64 2.18 7.82 -18.97
CA ALA A 64 2.89 7.11 -17.91
C ALA A 64 2.42 7.57 -16.51
N LYS A 65 2.35 8.88 -16.27
CA LYS A 65 1.81 9.46 -15.03
C LYS A 65 0.38 8.98 -14.77
N CYS A 66 -0.50 9.08 -15.77
CA CYS A 66 -1.88 8.62 -15.63
C CYS A 66 -1.98 7.12 -15.29
N ALA A 67 -1.19 6.26 -15.95
CA ALA A 67 -1.18 4.83 -15.64
C ALA A 67 -0.65 4.54 -14.22
N GLU A 68 0.32 5.33 -13.76
CA GLU A 68 0.83 5.28 -12.40
C GLU A 68 -0.21 5.69 -11.35
N SER A 69 -0.91 6.81 -11.56
CA SER A 69 -2.01 7.24 -10.69
C SER A 69 -3.12 6.18 -10.63
N MET A 70 -3.43 5.50 -11.75
CA MET A 70 -4.41 4.40 -11.77
C MET A 70 -3.95 3.18 -10.95
N TRP A 71 -2.66 2.82 -11.00
CA TRP A 71 -2.11 1.74 -10.17
C TRP A 71 -2.23 2.07 -8.68
N LYS A 72 -1.84 3.28 -8.30
CA LYS A 72 -1.90 3.77 -6.91
C LYS A 72 -3.34 3.80 -6.40
N PHE A 73 -4.25 4.39 -7.17
CA PHE A 73 -5.69 4.40 -6.84
C PHE A 73 -6.27 2.99 -6.68
N ALA A 74 -5.94 2.07 -7.59
CA ALA A 74 -6.39 0.70 -7.50
C ALA A 74 -5.87 0.00 -6.25
N TYR A 75 -4.60 0.22 -5.89
CA TYR A 75 -4.00 -0.32 -4.67
C TYR A 75 -4.66 0.26 -3.41
N TYR A 76 -4.57 1.58 -3.20
CA TYR A 76 -5.06 2.24 -1.98
C TYR A 76 -6.56 2.02 -1.80
N GLY A 77 -7.35 2.12 -2.88
CA GLY A 77 -8.79 1.85 -2.83
C GLY A 77 -9.13 0.40 -2.49
N THR A 78 -8.34 -0.58 -2.95
CA THR A 78 -8.57 -1.99 -2.62
C THR A 78 -8.22 -2.27 -1.16
N VAL A 79 -7.08 -1.75 -0.68
CA VAL A 79 -6.65 -1.96 0.69
C VAL A 79 -7.60 -1.32 1.68
N GLU A 80 -7.99 -0.06 1.46
CA GLU A 80 -8.93 0.64 2.34
C GLU A 80 -10.27 -0.10 2.40
N PHE A 81 -10.77 -0.58 1.25
CA PHE A 81 -11.95 -1.42 1.21
C PHE A 81 -11.77 -2.72 2.00
N CYS A 82 -10.61 -3.40 1.89
CA CYS A 82 -10.32 -4.60 2.65
C CYS A 82 -10.24 -4.35 4.17
N VAL A 83 -9.63 -3.24 4.59
CA VAL A 83 -9.54 -2.84 6.00
C VAL A 83 -10.94 -2.58 6.57
N LEU A 84 -11.76 -1.81 5.86
CA LEU A 84 -13.14 -1.55 6.23
C LEU A 84 -13.94 -2.85 6.28
N ALA A 85 -13.93 -3.65 5.22
CA ALA A 85 -14.71 -4.89 5.15
C ALA A 85 -14.32 -5.89 6.25
N ALA A 86 -13.04 -5.97 6.63
CA ALA A 86 -12.56 -6.91 7.63
C ALA A 86 -12.79 -6.46 9.08
N ASN A 87 -12.85 -5.15 9.35
CA ASN A 87 -12.82 -4.62 10.71
C ASN A 87 -14.02 -3.72 11.09
N TYR A 88 -14.92 -3.39 10.16
CA TYR A 88 -16.04 -2.49 10.42
C TYR A 88 -16.98 -2.94 11.56
N GLN A 89 -17.10 -4.26 11.79
CA GLN A 89 -17.92 -4.82 12.87
C GLN A 89 -17.21 -4.86 14.22
N GLU A 90 -15.93 -4.49 14.28
CA GLU A 90 -15.16 -4.54 15.50
C GLU A 90 -15.40 -3.28 16.37
N PRO A 91 -15.64 -3.41 17.69
CA PRO A 91 -15.90 -2.26 18.56
C PRO A 91 -14.79 -1.21 18.54
N TRP A 92 -13.54 -1.68 18.49
CA TRP A 92 -12.35 -0.85 18.43
C TRP A 92 -12.21 -0.06 17.13
N PHE A 93 -12.93 -0.41 16.06
CA PHE A 93 -12.86 0.36 14.81
C PHE A 93 -13.53 1.74 14.93
N THR A 94 -14.53 1.86 15.81
CA THR A 94 -15.29 3.12 16.02
C THR A 94 -15.10 3.76 17.39
N ASP A 95 -14.68 2.99 18.40
CA ASP A 95 -14.44 3.50 19.75
C ASP A 95 -12.94 3.43 20.11
N VAL A 96 -12.32 4.60 20.22
CA VAL A 96 -10.90 4.76 20.59
C VAL A 96 -10.57 4.22 21.98
N LYS A 97 -11.56 4.08 22.87
CA LYS A 97 -11.35 3.53 24.21
C LYS A 97 -11.04 2.04 24.17
N GLU A 98 -11.45 1.35 23.11
CA GLU A 98 -11.29 -0.08 22.96
C GLU A 98 -9.91 -0.49 22.41
N TYR A 99 -9.13 0.45 21.86
CA TYR A 99 -7.83 0.15 21.21
C TYR A 99 -6.83 -0.63 22.05
N PHE A 100 -6.88 -0.45 23.38
CA PHE A 100 -5.98 -1.12 24.32
C PHE A 100 -6.69 -2.19 25.15
N THR A 101 -7.98 -2.45 24.88
CA THR A 101 -8.72 -3.51 25.55
C THR A 101 -8.07 -4.85 25.23
N GLY A 102 -7.65 -5.57 26.27
CA GLY A 102 -6.99 -6.86 26.15
C GLY A 102 -5.52 -6.80 25.73
N TRP A 103 -4.88 -5.64 25.62
CA TRP A 103 -3.44 -5.56 25.33
C TRP A 103 -2.61 -6.01 26.55
N PRO A 104 -1.54 -6.83 26.38
CA PRO A 104 -0.95 -7.31 25.12
C PRO A 104 -1.56 -8.62 24.58
N ASP A 105 -2.51 -9.26 25.24
CA ASP A 105 -3.07 -10.56 24.84
C ASP A 105 -4.28 -10.44 23.90
N GLN A 106 -4.21 -9.48 22.97
CA GLN A 106 -5.23 -9.29 21.93
C GLN A 106 -5.25 -10.46 20.95
N GLU A 107 -6.45 -10.85 20.55
CA GLU A 107 -6.66 -11.91 19.56
C GLU A 107 -6.17 -11.47 18.17
N LEU A 108 -5.15 -12.16 17.64
CA LEU A 108 -4.62 -11.89 16.32
C LEU A 108 -5.34 -12.72 15.25
N LYS A 109 -6.37 -12.10 14.66
CA LYS A 109 -7.15 -12.66 13.56
C LYS A 109 -6.31 -12.80 12.29
N LEU A 110 -6.61 -13.83 11.48
CA LEU A 110 -5.90 -14.06 10.21
C LEU A 110 -6.06 -12.88 9.23
N SER A 111 -7.23 -12.23 9.20
CA SER A 111 -7.48 -11.03 8.38
C SER A 111 -6.52 -9.90 8.74
N VAL A 112 -6.33 -9.63 10.03
CA VAL A 112 -5.37 -8.65 10.56
C VAL A 112 -3.94 -9.02 10.15
N LYS A 113 -3.54 -10.29 10.31
CA LYS A 113 -2.23 -10.76 9.85
C LYS A 113 -2.01 -10.47 8.36
N LEU A 114 -3.00 -10.79 7.52
CA LEU A 114 -2.93 -10.58 6.07
C LEU A 114 -2.85 -9.10 5.72
N ILE A 115 -3.63 -8.24 6.37
CA ILE A 115 -3.57 -6.78 6.17
C ILE A 115 -2.17 -6.26 6.50
N TYR A 116 -1.63 -6.60 7.68
CA TYR A 116 -0.28 -6.18 8.07
C TYR A 116 0.79 -6.64 7.09
N MET A 117 0.75 -7.90 6.65
CA MET A 117 1.74 -8.43 5.70
C MET A 117 1.56 -7.85 4.30
N CYS A 118 0.34 -7.58 3.87
CA CYS A 118 0.02 -6.90 2.62
C CYS A 118 0.59 -5.47 2.63
N GLN A 119 0.32 -4.69 3.68
CA GLN A 119 0.84 -3.33 3.85
C GLN A 119 2.37 -3.31 3.88
N CYS A 120 2.97 -4.16 4.70
CA CYS A 120 4.43 -4.29 4.77
C CYS A 120 5.03 -4.66 3.41
N GLY A 121 4.41 -5.63 2.72
CA GLY A 121 4.82 -6.06 1.39
C GLY A 121 4.71 -4.96 0.34
N PHE A 122 3.68 -4.11 0.39
CA PHE A 122 3.55 -2.98 -0.51
C PHE A 122 4.63 -1.92 -0.27
N TYR A 123 4.87 -1.51 0.97
CA TYR A 123 5.92 -0.52 1.25
C TYR A 123 7.32 -1.05 0.91
N LEU A 124 7.60 -2.34 1.13
CA LEU A 124 8.84 -2.98 0.66
C LEU A 124 8.93 -3.00 -0.87
N TYR A 125 7.82 -3.29 -1.55
CA TYR A 125 7.72 -3.20 -3.01
C TYR A 125 8.00 -1.76 -3.48
N SER A 126 7.43 -0.74 -2.84
CA SER A 126 7.60 0.67 -3.18
C SER A 126 9.05 1.12 -3.01
N ILE A 127 9.74 0.70 -1.94
CA ILE A 127 11.18 0.91 -1.77
C ILE A 127 11.97 0.30 -2.94
N ALA A 128 11.67 -0.95 -3.30
CA ALA A 128 12.35 -1.61 -4.41
C ALA A 128 12.06 -0.93 -5.77
N ALA A 129 10.83 -0.46 -5.98
CA ALA A 129 10.42 0.27 -7.18
C ALA A 129 11.14 1.63 -7.27
N LEU A 130 11.20 2.39 -6.17
CA LEU A 130 11.94 3.65 -6.09
C LEU A 130 13.42 3.45 -6.43
N LEU A 131 14.06 2.41 -5.89
CA LEU A 131 15.48 2.14 -6.14
C LEU A 131 15.79 1.75 -7.59
N THR A 132 14.85 1.11 -8.29
CA THR A 132 15.11 0.47 -9.59
C THR A 132 14.51 1.21 -10.78
N TRP A 133 13.38 1.88 -10.59
CA TRP A 133 12.54 2.39 -11.69
C TRP A 133 12.41 3.91 -11.71
N GLU A 134 12.55 4.55 -10.55
CA GLU A 134 12.28 5.97 -10.42
C GLU A 134 13.57 6.79 -10.57
N THR A 135 13.57 7.70 -11.54
CA THR A 135 14.65 8.69 -11.66
C THR A 135 14.75 9.48 -10.37
N ARG A 136 15.96 9.59 -9.81
CA ARG A 136 16.22 10.27 -8.52
C ARG A 136 15.86 11.75 -8.61
N ARG A 137 14.59 12.06 -8.32
CA ARG A 137 14.01 13.40 -8.17
C ARG A 137 14.45 14.01 -6.83
N LYS A 138 14.13 15.29 -6.58
CA LYS A 138 14.57 16.01 -5.37
C LYS A 138 13.87 15.53 -4.09
N ASP A 139 12.63 15.07 -4.24
CA ASP A 139 11.75 14.42 -3.25
C ASP A 139 12.17 12.98 -2.89
N PHE A 140 12.94 12.30 -3.75
CA PHE A 140 13.32 10.90 -3.61
C PHE A 140 13.81 10.51 -2.20
N SER A 141 14.67 11.34 -1.60
CA SER A 141 15.21 11.03 -0.28
C SER A 141 14.16 11.10 0.83
N VAL A 142 13.16 11.99 0.67
CA VAL A 142 12.07 12.15 1.62
C VAL A 142 11.13 10.95 1.51
N MET A 143 10.69 10.60 0.30
CA MET A 143 9.81 9.44 0.07
C MET A 143 10.46 8.11 0.46
N MET A 144 11.74 7.92 0.14
CA MET A 144 12.50 6.75 0.57
C MET A 144 12.56 6.64 2.10
N SER A 145 12.86 7.74 2.79
CA SER A 145 12.93 7.75 4.25
C SER A 145 11.55 7.48 4.86
N HIS A 146 10.51 8.08 4.30
CA HIS A 146 9.13 7.87 4.70
C HIS A 146 8.74 6.38 4.62
N HIS A 147 8.93 5.71 3.48
CA HIS A 147 8.60 4.28 3.37
C HIS A 147 9.43 3.39 4.31
N ILE A 148 10.71 3.69 4.52
CA ILE A 148 11.55 2.95 5.49
C ILE A 148 10.96 3.09 6.90
N VAL A 149 10.59 4.30 7.31
CA VAL A 149 9.96 4.55 8.61
C VAL A 149 8.62 3.82 8.71
N THR A 150 7.79 3.84 7.67
CA THR A 150 6.52 3.13 7.66
C THR A 150 6.68 1.62 7.82
N VAL A 151 7.65 0.99 7.12
CA VAL A 151 7.96 -0.44 7.31
C VAL A 151 8.40 -0.75 8.74
N ILE A 152 9.24 0.12 9.34
CA ILE A 152 9.67 -0.03 10.73
C ILE A 152 8.47 0.06 11.69
N LEU A 153 7.58 1.04 11.49
CA LEU A 153 6.39 1.24 12.31
C LEU A 153 5.40 0.07 12.19
N ILE A 154 5.16 -0.43 10.98
CA ILE A 154 4.34 -1.64 10.74
C ILE A 154 4.93 -2.82 11.49
N SER A 155 6.24 -3.04 11.35
CA SER A 155 6.92 -4.18 11.95
C SER A 155 6.89 -4.10 13.48
N TYR A 156 7.16 -2.91 14.03
CA TYR A 156 7.11 -2.64 15.46
C TYR A 156 5.69 -2.83 16.01
N SER A 157 4.68 -2.25 15.37
CA SER A 157 3.27 -2.39 15.75
C SER A 157 2.83 -3.86 15.77
N TYR A 158 3.24 -4.64 14.76
CA TYR A 158 2.94 -6.06 14.68
C TYR A 158 3.59 -6.86 15.82
N MET A 159 4.88 -6.66 16.08
CA MET A 159 5.63 -7.41 17.10
C MET A 159 5.20 -7.05 18.53
N THR A 160 4.78 -5.80 18.75
CA THR A 160 4.28 -5.31 20.06
C THR A 160 2.77 -5.50 20.24
N ARG A 161 2.11 -6.14 19.27
CA ARG A 161 0.68 -6.45 19.30
C ARG A 161 -0.24 -5.23 19.37
N PHE A 162 0.18 -4.08 18.83
CA PHE A 162 -0.67 -2.89 18.69
C PHE A 162 -1.57 -2.97 17.45
N PHE A 163 -2.33 -4.07 17.30
CA PHE A 163 -3.03 -4.37 16.05
C PHE A 163 -4.21 -3.44 15.75
N GLN A 164 -5.03 -3.18 16.78
CA GLN A 164 -6.28 -2.43 16.63
C GLN A 164 -5.98 -0.97 16.25
N ILE A 165 -5.18 -0.30 17.07
CA ILE A 165 -4.70 1.06 16.79
C ILE A 165 -3.84 1.11 15.53
N GLY A 166 -3.01 0.08 15.29
CA GLY A 166 -2.11 0.05 14.16
C GLY A 166 -2.83 -0.07 12.82
N ILE A 167 -3.92 -0.84 12.71
CA ILE A 167 -4.76 -0.87 11.50
C ILE A 167 -5.35 0.50 11.20
N VAL A 168 -5.88 1.20 12.21
CA VAL A 168 -6.47 2.53 12.01
C VAL A 168 -5.41 3.53 11.57
N ILE A 169 -4.23 3.50 12.20
CA ILE A 169 -3.09 4.34 11.79
C ILE A 169 -2.66 4.02 10.36
N LEU A 170 -2.63 2.75 9.96
CA LEU A 170 -2.27 2.35 8.59
C LEU A 170 -3.27 2.86 7.55
N ALA A 171 -4.57 2.74 7.81
CA ALA A 171 -5.60 3.29 6.92
C ALA A 171 -5.47 4.82 6.75
N LEU A 172 -5.24 5.54 7.87
CA LEU A 172 -5.02 6.99 7.83
C LEU A 172 -3.73 7.38 7.12
N HIS A 173 -2.68 6.55 7.26
CA HIS A 173 -1.41 6.75 6.59
C HIS A 173 -1.56 6.56 5.07
N ASP A 174 -2.21 5.48 4.63
CA ASP A 174 -2.51 5.24 3.21
C ASP A 174 -3.31 6.39 2.60
N ALA A 175 -4.32 6.90 3.31
CA ALA A 175 -5.11 8.05 2.85
C ALA A 175 -4.26 9.33 2.73
N SER A 176 -3.26 9.50 3.60
CA SER A 176 -2.34 10.64 3.58
C SER A 176 -1.34 10.54 2.42
N ASP A 177 -0.85 9.33 2.12
CA ASP A 177 0.10 9.08 1.04
C ASP A 177 -0.48 9.44 -0.33
N VAL A 178 -1.78 9.22 -0.55
CA VAL A 178 -2.50 9.67 -1.76
C VAL A 178 -2.32 11.18 -1.98
N PHE A 179 -2.44 11.99 -0.93
CA PHE A 179 -2.30 13.46 -1.04
C PHE A 179 -0.86 13.91 -1.22
N LEU A 180 0.11 13.23 -0.59
CA LEU A 180 1.53 13.55 -0.77
C LEU A 180 1.96 13.30 -2.22
N GLU A 181 1.52 12.18 -2.80
CA GLU A 181 1.84 11.81 -4.17
C GLU A 181 1.19 12.74 -5.22
N ASP A 182 -0.04 13.21 -4.99
CA ASP A 182 -0.68 14.19 -5.89
C ASP A 182 0.12 15.52 -5.93
N SER A 183 0.75 15.92 -4.83
CA SER A 183 1.56 17.14 -4.77
C SER A 183 2.90 17.03 -5.50
N GLU A 184 3.43 15.82 -5.67
CA GLU A 184 4.68 15.58 -6.43
C GLU A 184 4.47 15.66 -7.94
N ASP A 185 3.24 15.44 -8.42
CA ASP A 185 2.93 15.42 -9.85
C ASP A 185 2.79 16.82 -10.48
N ASP A 186 2.65 17.86 -9.65
CA ASP A 186 2.47 19.27 -10.02
C ASP A 186 3.79 20.09 -10.14
N ASP A 187 4.93 19.56 -9.68
CA ASP A 187 6.28 20.19 -9.76
C ASP A 187 7.15 19.68 -10.94
#